data_AF-A0A094EEW2-F1
#
_entry.id   AF-A0A094EEW2-F1
#
_cell.length_a   1.000
_cell.length_b   1.000
_cell.length_c   1.000
_cell.angle_alpha   90.00
_cell.angle_beta   90.00
_cell.angle_gamma   90.00
#
_symmetry.space_group_name_H-M   'P 1'
#
loop_
_entity.id
_entity.type
_entity.pdbx_description
1 polymer ?
#
loop_
_entity_poly.entity_id
_entity_poly.type
_entity_poly.pdbx_seq_one_letter_code
_entity_poly.pdbx_strand_id
1 'polypeptide(L)'
;MQISFLKDLATPRDPTSPFSFLNYLFSKGRLQKFINLGTFLPARREYEDYMRWCASHFSRAVRYGTEITRVDAVHNPDTGKVDRFNVHWTDLATGLPGSACARNVVVATGGSPAVPPLFAPFATGSDARFIHSSHYATAIPSLSPSLLAPASPKHFVVVGGGQSAAEIYVDLGVRFPEAKVTLLVKDSSLRPSDDSPFVNEIFDPDRVTPTYELGAAERAAKREKDKGTNYGVVRLELLERIYAELYAQEVDEPCEEKWRCRVRDSTTVVGVERLQGSSQSGGVRLEIAKTGKENAEREVLEVGLVVFATGYVRDAHVRILEGTRGLLAAEGGGAAAVAAPVEETAEEAPVEEAPVAETAPETTPEVVAPEPVEVQTTTETTVESTPAPPASLPAPGTITSVTAVAPAPETTTTTTTTETTTTETTETTPSPSSSAAAVTAPSAPSAAADATTTEEIKTTVSITSTPPIFPVGRDYKVQYAPGAVEEGAGVWLQGCNERTHGLSDTLLSILAHRGGEVVQSIFGPSGSK
;
A
#
# COMPACT_ATOMS: atom_id res chain seq x y z
N MET A 1 0.26 11.13 8.99
CA MET A 1 -0.51 9.87 8.86
C MET A 1 -1.89 10.23 8.32
N GLN A 2 -2.68 9.28 7.81
CA GLN A 2 -4.08 9.55 7.42
C GLN A 2 -5.09 9.08 8.49
N ILE A 3 -4.60 8.79 9.69
CA ILE A 3 -5.35 8.23 10.81
C ILE A 3 -4.82 8.81 12.12
N SER A 4 -5.70 9.00 13.10
CA SER A 4 -5.33 9.41 14.46
C SER A 4 -4.35 8.43 15.10
N PHE A 5 -3.33 8.94 15.79
CA PHE A 5 -2.39 8.12 16.57
C PHE A 5 -3.06 7.29 17.68
N LEU A 6 -4.31 7.60 18.07
CA LEU A 6 -5.05 6.80 19.04
C LEU A 6 -5.52 5.45 18.46
N LYS A 7 -5.61 5.31 17.13
CA LYS A 7 -5.83 4.04 16.44
C LYS A 7 -4.47 3.34 16.19
N ASP A 8 -3.66 3.20 17.25
CA ASP A 8 -2.36 2.52 17.23
C ASP A 8 -2.47 0.98 17.38
N LEU A 9 -1.33 0.30 17.61
CA LEU A 9 -1.28 -1.17 17.70
C LEU A 9 -1.90 -1.76 18.99
N ALA A 10 -2.29 -0.94 19.96
CA ALA A 10 -2.80 -1.40 21.25
C ALA A 10 -3.93 -0.56 21.86
N THR A 11 -3.85 0.77 21.79
CA THR A 11 -4.71 1.72 22.52
C THR A 11 -6.23 1.45 22.36
N PRO A 12 -6.77 1.14 21.17
CA PRO A 12 -8.21 0.83 21.01
C PRO A 12 -8.68 -0.46 21.69
N ARG A 13 -7.76 -1.36 22.05
CA ARG A 13 -8.04 -2.61 22.78
C ARG A 13 -7.73 -2.48 24.27
N ASP A 14 -6.66 -1.75 24.59
CA ASP A 14 -6.15 -1.55 25.95
C ASP A 14 -5.27 -0.29 26.00
N PRO A 15 -5.80 0.85 26.51
CA PRO A 15 -5.06 2.10 26.60
C PRO A 15 -3.94 2.08 27.67
N THR A 16 -3.90 1.07 28.54
CA THR A 16 -2.82 0.88 29.52
C THR A 16 -1.62 0.13 28.95
N SER A 17 -1.74 -0.38 27.72
CA SER A 17 -0.70 -1.19 27.09
C SER A 17 0.63 -0.44 26.97
N PRO A 18 1.77 -1.10 27.30
CA PRO A 18 3.09 -0.52 27.09
C PRO A 18 3.40 -0.28 25.60
N PHE A 19 2.63 -0.84 24.67
CA PHE A 19 2.83 -0.67 23.22
C PHE A 19 2.01 0.48 22.61
N SER A 20 1.37 1.35 23.41
CA SER A 20 0.71 2.55 22.90
C SER A 20 1.69 3.56 22.29
N PHE A 21 1.23 4.37 21.33
CA PHE A 21 2.02 5.44 20.71
C PHE A 21 2.45 6.50 21.73
N LEU A 22 1.59 6.78 22.73
CA LEU A 22 1.91 7.68 23.83
C LEU A 22 3.05 7.15 24.71
N ASN A 23 3.06 5.85 25.05
CA ASN A 23 4.15 5.27 25.83
C ASN A 23 5.46 5.20 25.04
N TYR A 24 5.40 5.00 23.72
CA TYR A 24 6.55 5.16 22.82
C TYR A 24 7.12 6.59 22.86
N LEU A 25 6.26 7.61 22.73
CA LEU A 25 6.68 9.01 22.78
C LEU A 25 7.31 9.37 24.13
N PHE A 26 6.75 8.85 25.24
CA PHE A 26 7.32 8.98 26.58
C PHE A 26 8.70 8.31 26.65
N SER A 27 8.81 7.04 26.25
CA SER A 27 10.05 6.26 26.22
C SER A 27 11.15 6.87 25.35
N LYS A 28 10.79 7.64 24.32
CA LYS A 28 11.72 8.36 23.43
C LYS A 28 12.01 9.80 23.88
N GLY A 29 11.50 10.25 25.03
CA GLY A 29 11.67 11.63 25.52
C GLY A 29 11.03 12.70 24.61
N ARG A 30 10.05 12.32 23.80
CA ARG A 30 9.40 13.17 22.78
C ARG A 30 7.99 13.63 23.15
N LEU A 31 7.35 13.04 24.16
CA LEU A 31 5.94 13.29 24.49
C LEU A 31 5.57 14.78 24.57
N GLN A 32 6.28 15.59 25.35
CA GLN A 32 5.98 17.03 25.45
C GLN A 32 6.14 17.77 24.11
N LYS A 33 7.13 17.39 23.29
CA LYS A 33 7.35 17.99 21.97
C LYS A 33 6.20 17.63 21.02
N PHE A 34 5.70 16.39 21.10
CA PHE A 34 4.56 15.94 20.30
C PHE A 34 3.25 16.61 20.73
N ILE A 35 3.00 16.76 22.04
CA ILE A 35 1.87 17.53 22.57
C ILE A 35 1.88 18.95 22.00
N ASN A 36 3.05 19.60 21.99
CA ASN A 36 3.21 20.96 21.46
C ASN A 36 3.01 21.06 19.93
N LEU A 37 2.96 19.95 19.17
CA LEU A 37 2.60 19.97 17.74
C LEU A 37 1.09 20.10 17.50
N GLY A 38 0.25 19.86 18.52
CA GLY A 38 -1.20 19.98 18.40
C GLY A 38 -1.87 19.06 17.36
N THR A 39 -1.21 17.95 16.96
CA THR A 39 -1.65 17.11 15.85
C THR A 39 -2.05 15.69 16.28
N PHE A 40 -3.09 15.16 15.65
CA PHE A 40 -3.45 13.74 15.73
C PHE A 40 -2.75 12.88 14.67
N LEU A 41 -2.06 13.49 13.70
CA LEU A 41 -1.58 12.83 12.48
C LEU A 41 -0.04 12.83 12.40
N PRO A 42 0.68 11.98 13.19
CA PRO A 42 2.14 11.94 13.21
C PRO A 42 2.75 11.75 11.80
N ALA A 43 3.99 12.20 11.60
CA ALA A 43 4.68 11.95 10.33
C ALA A 43 4.84 10.44 10.08
N ARG A 44 4.72 9.97 8.82
CA ARG A 44 4.89 8.53 8.51
C ARG A 44 6.22 7.97 9.00
N ARG A 45 7.29 8.77 8.97
CA ARG A 45 8.62 8.44 9.53
C ARG A 45 8.61 8.22 11.05
N GLU A 46 7.82 8.98 11.79
CA GLU A 46 7.73 8.81 13.26
C GLU A 46 6.84 7.63 13.65
N TYR A 47 5.78 7.39 12.88
CA TYR A 47 4.91 6.22 13.07
C TYR A 47 5.61 4.91 12.65
N GLU A 48 6.50 4.96 11.67
CA GLU A 48 7.38 3.85 11.29
C GLU A 48 8.46 3.57 12.36
N ASP A 49 9.05 4.60 13.00
CA ASP A 49 9.91 4.41 14.19
C ASP A 49 9.15 3.85 15.40
N TYR A 50 7.87 4.20 15.57
CA TYR A 50 6.98 3.58 16.56
C TYR A 50 6.78 2.09 16.28
N MET A 51 6.38 1.71 15.07
CA MET A 51 6.18 0.30 14.72
C MET A 51 7.49 -0.50 14.78
N ARG A 52 8.63 0.09 14.38
CA ARG A 52 9.98 -0.50 14.57
C ARG A 52 10.29 -0.72 16.05
N TRP A 53 10.00 0.27 16.89
CA TRP A 53 10.20 0.16 18.33
C TRP A 53 9.37 -0.98 18.91
N CYS A 54 8.07 -1.04 18.62
CA CYS A 54 7.22 -2.18 19.02
C CYS A 54 7.79 -3.52 18.55
N ALA A 55 8.16 -3.63 17.26
CA ALA A 55 8.73 -4.85 16.69
C ALA A 55 10.04 -5.29 17.36
N SER A 56 10.87 -4.36 17.86
CA SER A 56 12.15 -4.71 18.51
C SER A 56 12.01 -5.60 19.74
N HIS A 57 10.89 -5.49 20.48
CA HIS A 57 10.55 -6.34 21.63
C HIS A 57 10.29 -7.81 21.23
N PHE A 58 10.01 -8.08 19.95
CA PHE A 58 9.71 -9.41 19.41
C PHE A 58 10.84 -9.97 18.54
N SER A 59 12.02 -9.35 18.53
CA SER A 59 13.19 -9.74 17.72
C SER A 59 13.59 -11.23 17.83
N ARG A 60 13.36 -11.86 18.99
CA ARG A 60 13.62 -13.31 19.20
C ARG A 60 12.58 -14.24 18.55
N ALA A 61 11.42 -13.72 18.15
CA ALA A 61 10.30 -14.44 17.56
C ALA A 61 10.07 -14.12 16.08
N VAL A 62 10.87 -13.22 15.48
CA VAL A 62 10.73 -12.78 14.09
C VAL A 62 11.95 -13.23 13.27
N ARG A 63 11.69 -13.93 12.16
CA ARG A 63 12.70 -14.29 11.17
C ARG A 63 12.59 -13.35 9.95
N TYR A 64 13.45 -12.35 9.90
CA TYR A 64 13.57 -11.45 8.73
C TYR A 64 14.27 -12.14 7.56
N GLY A 65 14.29 -11.48 6.38
CA GLY A 65 14.99 -11.99 5.19
C GLY A 65 14.41 -13.30 4.65
N THR A 66 13.13 -13.57 4.88
CA THR A 66 12.49 -14.86 4.61
C THR A 66 11.16 -14.62 3.90
N GLU A 67 10.99 -15.14 2.66
CA GLU A 67 9.72 -15.08 1.92
C GLU A 67 8.94 -16.38 2.09
N ILE A 68 7.72 -16.32 2.59
CA ILE A 68 6.80 -17.47 2.65
C ILE A 68 6.31 -17.79 1.24
N THR A 69 6.57 -19.02 0.77
CA THR A 69 6.25 -19.45 -0.59
C THR A 69 4.96 -20.25 -0.66
N ARG A 70 4.72 -21.15 0.31
CA ARG A 70 3.49 -21.96 0.41
C ARG A 70 3.23 -22.48 1.82
N VAL A 71 2.01 -22.94 2.07
CA VAL A 71 1.56 -23.66 3.27
C VAL A 71 0.88 -24.94 2.83
N ASP A 72 1.42 -26.08 3.29
CA ASP A 72 0.91 -27.41 2.98
C ASP A 72 0.20 -28.00 4.20
N ALA A 73 -0.90 -28.72 3.97
CA ALA A 73 -1.62 -29.44 5.03
C ALA A 73 -0.84 -30.68 5.49
N VAL A 74 -0.84 -30.98 6.80
CA VAL A 74 -0.22 -32.18 7.35
C VAL A 74 -1.27 -32.98 8.12
N HIS A 75 -1.46 -34.25 7.72
CA HIS A 75 -2.49 -35.11 8.29
C HIS A 75 -1.96 -35.87 9.51
N ASN A 76 -2.80 -35.99 10.53
CA ASN A 76 -2.66 -36.94 11.61
C ASN A 76 -3.01 -38.35 11.07
N PRO A 77 -2.10 -39.34 11.17
CA PRO A 77 -2.34 -40.69 10.65
C PRO A 77 -3.46 -41.44 11.39
N ASP A 78 -3.75 -41.10 12.65
CA ASP A 78 -4.73 -41.80 13.48
C ASP A 78 -6.16 -41.31 13.21
N THR A 79 -6.34 -40.01 12.93
CA THR A 79 -7.65 -39.39 12.70
C THR A 79 -7.97 -39.16 11.22
N GLY A 80 -6.95 -39.16 10.35
CA GLY A 80 -7.05 -38.79 8.94
C GLY A 80 -7.23 -37.27 8.69
N LYS A 81 -7.29 -36.46 9.76
CA LYS A 81 -7.56 -35.01 9.72
C LYS A 81 -6.26 -34.21 9.74
N VAL A 82 -6.33 -32.95 9.32
CA VAL A 82 -5.22 -32.01 9.46
C VAL A 82 -5.09 -31.53 10.90
N ASP A 83 -3.95 -31.82 11.56
CA ASP A 83 -3.64 -31.37 12.92
C ASP A 83 -2.61 -30.22 12.96
N ARG A 84 -1.90 -30.01 11.84
CA ARG A 84 -0.86 -28.99 11.66
C ARG A 84 -0.63 -28.66 10.19
N PHE A 85 0.07 -27.56 9.95
CA PHE A 85 0.41 -27.04 8.63
C PHE A 85 1.92 -26.88 8.53
N ASN A 86 2.50 -27.24 7.38
CA ASN A 86 3.92 -27.01 7.10
C ASN A 86 4.07 -25.72 6.29
N VAL A 87 4.67 -24.71 6.92
CA VAL A 87 4.93 -23.41 6.30
C VAL A 87 6.30 -23.46 5.63
N HIS A 88 6.34 -23.22 4.32
CA HIS A 88 7.54 -23.23 3.49
C HIS A 88 8.01 -21.81 3.16
N TRP A 89 9.31 -21.62 3.08
CA TRP A 89 9.92 -20.33 2.73
C TRP A 89 11.19 -20.46 1.90
N THR A 90 11.60 -19.34 1.31
CA THR A 90 12.93 -19.13 0.74
C THR A 90 13.66 -18.08 1.56
N ASP A 91 14.91 -18.37 1.93
CA ASP A 91 15.81 -17.40 2.55
C ASP A 91 16.36 -16.44 1.48
N LEU A 92 16.10 -15.14 1.62
CA LEU A 92 16.37 -14.13 0.58
C LEU A 92 17.86 -13.78 0.43
N ALA A 93 18.71 -14.14 1.40
CA ALA A 93 20.14 -13.91 1.32
C ALA A 93 20.88 -15.07 0.68
N THR A 94 20.41 -16.31 0.88
CA THR A 94 21.08 -17.54 0.43
C THR A 94 20.36 -18.26 -0.71
N GLY A 95 19.08 -17.93 -0.97
CA GLY A 95 18.22 -18.65 -1.92
C GLY A 95 17.78 -20.05 -1.44
N LEU A 96 18.16 -20.46 -0.22
CA LEU A 96 17.91 -21.80 0.28
C LEU A 96 16.46 -21.96 0.80
N PRO A 97 15.82 -23.11 0.55
CA PRO A 97 14.50 -23.39 1.09
C PRO A 97 14.55 -23.73 2.58
N GLY A 98 13.45 -23.46 3.30
CA GLY A 98 13.23 -23.97 4.65
C GLY A 98 11.75 -24.26 4.92
N SER A 99 11.46 -24.94 6.01
CA SER A 99 10.09 -25.16 6.47
C SER A 99 9.98 -25.36 7.98
N ALA A 100 8.80 -25.06 8.53
CA ALA A 100 8.44 -25.34 9.92
C ALA A 100 6.96 -25.74 10.02
N CYS A 101 6.66 -26.67 10.92
CA CYS A 101 5.28 -27.05 11.23
C CYS A 101 4.69 -26.15 12.32
N ALA A 102 3.43 -25.72 12.14
CA ALA A 102 2.64 -25.00 13.13
C ALA A 102 1.21 -25.55 13.17
N ARG A 103 0.61 -25.66 14.36
CA ARG A 103 -0.80 -26.06 14.50
C ARG A 103 -1.77 -25.01 13.95
N ASN A 104 -1.40 -23.73 14.08
CA ASN A 104 -2.19 -22.57 13.66
C ASN A 104 -1.33 -21.62 12.83
N VAL A 105 -1.85 -21.11 11.72
CA VAL A 105 -1.15 -20.19 10.80
C VAL A 105 -1.97 -18.92 10.58
N VAL A 106 -1.36 -17.74 10.68
CA VAL A 106 -1.99 -16.46 10.32
C VAL A 106 -1.30 -15.91 9.07
N VAL A 107 -2.05 -15.60 8.02
CA VAL A 107 -1.56 -15.00 6.78
C VAL A 107 -1.88 -13.51 6.78
N ALA A 108 -0.85 -12.68 6.96
CA ALA A 108 -0.95 -11.22 7.10
C ALA A 108 -0.01 -10.48 6.14
N THR A 109 -0.01 -10.85 4.85
CA THR A 109 1.03 -10.45 3.87
C THR A 109 0.85 -9.06 3.25
N GLY A 110 -0.16 -8.29 3.65
CA GLY A 110 -0.39 -6.96 3.11
C GLY A 110 -0.94 -6.98 1.68
N GLY A 111 -0.28 -6.28 0.75
CA GLY A 111 -0.71 -6.17 -0.64
C GLY A 111 0.45 -5.97 -1.61
N SER A 112 0.32 -6.56 -2.79
CA SER A 112 1.29 -6.51 -3.89
C SER A 112 1.01 -5.31 -4.81
N PRO A 113 2.03 -4.68 -5.44
CA PRO A 113 1.86 -3.62 -6.42
C PRO A 113 0.84 -3.95 -7.52
N ALA A 114 -0.17 -3.10 -7.73
CA ALA A 114 -1.15 -3.25 -8.81
C ALA A 114 -0.65 -2.58 -10.10
N VAL A 115 0.28 -3.24 -10.81
CA VAL A 115 0.82 -2.74 -12.09
C VAL A 115 -0.12 -3.12 -13.24
N PRO A 116 -0.63 -2.17 -14.06
CA PRO A 116 -1.50 -2.53 -15.19
C PRO A 116 -0.76 -3.41 -16.22
N PRO A 117 -1.42 -4.42 -16.84
CA PRO A 117 -0.75 -5.41 -17.70
C PRO A 117 0.09 -4.82 -18.83
N LEU A 118 -0.34 -3.68 -19.41
CA LEU A 118 0.37 -2.91 -20.43
C LEU A 118 1.84 -2.60 -20.04
N PHE A 119 2.12 -2.43 -18.74
CA PHE A 119 3.43 -2.06 -18.21
C PHE A 119 4.24 -3.24 -17.68
N ALA A 120 3.68 -4.45 -17.61
CA ALA A 120 4.38 -5.62 -17.08
C ALA A 120 5.72 -5.93 -17.78
N PRO A 121 5.86 -5.79 -19.12
CA PRO A 121 7.15 -5.96 -19.81
C PRO A 121 8.20 -4.90 -19.46
N PHE A 122 7.78 -3.78 -18.87
CA PHE A 122 8.60 -2.60 -18.67
C PHE A 122 9.01 -2.37 -17.20
N ALA A 123 8.33 -3.04 -16.26
CA ALA A 123 8.51 -2.91 -14.81
C ALA A 123 9.81 -3.52 -14.25
N THR A 124 10.65 -4.14 -15.08
CA THR A 124 11.90 -4.80 -14.67
C THR A 124 13.09 -4.39 -15.55
N GLY A 125 14.29 -4.51 -14.97
CA GLY A 125 15.58 -4.19 -15.59
C GLY A 125 16.32 -3.02 -14.93
N SER A 126 17.64 -2.94 -15.15
CA SER A 126 18.52 -1.86 -14.64
C SER A 126 18.12 -0.46 -15.11
N ASP A 127 17.56 -0.38 -16.31
CA ASP A 127 17.16 0.88 -16.96
C ASP A 127 15.70 1.25 -16.76
N ALA A 128 14.97 0.54 -15.88
CA ALA A 128 13.54 0.70 -15.68
C ALA A 128 13.16 2.16 -15.36
N ARG A 129 12.64 2.87 -16.36
CA ARG A 129 12.00 4.20 -16.24
C ARG A 129 10.59 4.12 -15.65
N PHE A 130 10.26 2.99 -15.04
CA PHE A 130 8.94 2.65 -14.54
C PHE A 130 9.10 2.16 -13.10
N ILE A 131 8.45 2.83 -12.17
CA ILE A 131 8.44 2.42 -10.76
C ILE A 131 7.02 2.43 -10.23
N HIS A 132 6.62 1.39 -9.50
CA HIS A 132 5.40 1.47 -8.71
C HIS A 132 5.65 2.35 -7.46
N SER A 133 4.62 3.05 -7.01
CA SER A 133 4.65 3.97 -5.85
C SER A 133 5.25 3.34 -4.58
N SER A 134 5.05 2.03 -4.38
CA SER A 134 5.66 1.23 -3.29
C SER A 134 7.19 1.26 -3.27
N HIS A 135 7.84 1.48 -4.43
CA HIS A 135 9.30 1.51 -4.57
C HIS A 135 9.85 2.93 -4.75
N TYR A 136 8.99 3.96 -4.74
CA TYR A 136 9.38 5.33 -5.07
C TYR A 136 10.57 5.82 -4.23
N ALA A 137 10.43 5.83 -2.91
CA ALA A 137 11.46 6.35 -2.01
C ALA A 137 12.77 5.54 -2.03
N THR A 138 12.72 4.26 -2.39
CA THR A 138 13.89 3.38 -2.49
C THR A 138 14.59 3.44 -3.86
N ALA A 139 13.85 3.73 -4.93
CA ALA A 139 14.38 3.75 -6.30
C ALA A 139 14.74 5.15 -6.78
N ILE A 140 14.05 6.20 -6.33
CA ILE A 140 14.32 7.56 -6.81
C ILE A 140 15.77 8.05 -6.55
N PRO A 141 16.48 7.69 -5.45
CA PRO A 141 17.86 8.14 -5.25
C PRO A 141 18.83 7.53 -6.26
N SER A 142 18.67 6.25 -6.61
CA SER A 142 19.53 5.56 -7.59
C SER A 142 19.18 5.92 -9.04
N LEU A 143 17.93 6.26 -9.33
CA LEU A 143 17.51 6.76 -10.64
C LEU A 143 17.89 8.23 -10.87
N SER A 144 17.99 9.05 -9.82
CA SER A 144 18.21 10.51 -9.95
C SER A 144 19.38 10.92 -10.86
N PRO A 145 20.57 10.29 -10.83
CA PRO A 145 21.66 10.62 -11.75
C PRO A 145 21.31 10.42 -13.23
N SER A 146 20.57 9.35 -13.58
CA SER A 146 20.17 9.08 -14.97
C SER A 146 19.00 9.96 -15.43
N LEU A 147 18.09 10.32 -14.51
CA LEU A 147 17.02 11.29 -14.76
C LEU A 147 17.56 12.72 -14.95
N LEU A 148 18.66 13.06 -14.27
CA LEU A 148 19.33 14.37 -14.40
C LEU A 148 20.29 14.46 -15.60
N ALA A 149 20.76 13.33 -16.15
CA ALA A 149 21.67 13.32 -17.31
C ALA A 149 21.15 14.17 -18.49
N PRO A 150 21.99 14.95 -19.21
CA PRO A 150 21.53 15.89 -20.25
C PRO A 150 20.70 15.28 -21.38
N ALA A 151 20.95 14.02 -21.73
CA ALA A 151 20.23 13.29 -22.78
C ALA A 151 18.92 12.65 -22.32
N SER A 152 18.56 12.75 -21.03
CA SER A 152 17.34 12.16 -20.47
C SER A 152 16.18 13.15 -20.51
N PRO A 153 14.98 12.78 -21.04
CA PRO A 153 13.84 13.66 -21.12
C PRO A 153 13.43 14.21 -19.75
N LYS A 154 13.34 15.53 -19.63
CA LYS A 154 12.97 16.24 -18.37
C LYS A 154 11.47 16.29 -18.14
N HIS A 155 10.75 15.22 -18.48
CA HIS A 155 9.32 15.09 -18.25
C HIS A 155 9.05 13.81 -17.48
N PHE A 156 8.44 13.93 -16.30
CA PHE A 156 8.06 12.81 -15.44
C PHE A 156 6.54 12.71 -15.35
N VAL A 157 6.02 11.50 -15.46
CA VAL A 157 4.58 11.22 -15.39
C VAL A 157 4.26 10.40 -14.15
N VAL A 158 3.19 10.78 -13.46
CA VAL A 158 2.59 10.00 -12.37
C VAL A 158 1.21 9.53 -12.83
N VAL A 159 0.92 8.24 -12.72
CA VAL A 159 -0.36 7.65 -13.14
C VAL A 159 -1.14 7.22 -11.90
N GLY A 160 -2.30 7.86 -11.67
CA GLY A 160 -3.20 7.56 -10.54
C GLY A 160 -3.87 8.81 -9.98
N GLY A 161 -5.02 8.64 -9.30
CA GLY A 161 -5.78 9.73 -8.67
C GLY A 161 -5.85 9.70 -7.15
N GLY A 162 -5.21 8.73 -6.48
CA GLY A 162 -5.23 8.60 -5.02
C GLY A 162 -4.03 9.26 -4.32
N GLN A 163 -4.05 9.26 -2.98
CA GLN A 163 -3.04 9.89 -2.11
C GLN A 163 -1.58 9.68 -2.57
N SER A 164 -1.17 8.44 -2.88
CA SER A 164 0.20 8.15 -3.34
C SER A 164 0.58 8.90 -4.62
N ALA A 165 -0.37 9.14 -5.52
CA ALA A 165 -0.15 9.86 -6.77
C ALA A 165 0.09 11.34 -6.50
N ALA A 166 -0.77 11.95 -5.67
CA ALA A 166 -0.66 13.35 -5.26
C ALA A 166 0.64 13.63 -4.48
N GLU A 167 1.00 12.77 -3.52
CA GLU A 167 2.24 12.92 -2.75
C GLU A 167 3.51 12.81 -3.62
N ILE A 168 3.52 11.87 -4.58
CA ILE A 168 4.66 11.68 -5.50
C ILE A 168 4.73 12.82 -6.53
N TYR A 169 3.60 13.29 -7.04
CA TYR A 169 3.52 14.44 -7.93
C TYR A 169 4.18 15.68 -7.30
N VAL A 170 3.79 16.00 -6.06
CA VAL A 170 4.37 17.11 -5.29
C VAL A 170 5.85 16.89 -4.97
N ASP A 171 6.25 15.68 -4.53
CA ASP A 171 7.67 15.40 -4.23
C ASP A 171 8.54 15.50 -5.49
N LEU A 172 8.10 15.00 -6.66
CA LEU A 172 8.80 15.16 -7.94
C LEU A 172 8.91 16.64 -8.34
N GLY A 173 7.83 17.41 -8.18
CA GLY A 173 7.80 18.85 -8.47
C GLY A 173 8.82 19.66 -7.68
N VAL A 174 9.07 19.28 -6.41
CA VAL A 174 10.07 19.91 -5.53
C VAL A 174 11.48 19.33 -5.74
N ARG A 175 11.61 18.01 -5.91
CA ARG A 175 12.90 17.30 -6.02
C ARG A 175 13.61 17.58 -7.34
N PHE A 176 12.86 17.84 -8.40
CA PHE A 176 13.37 18.11 -9.74
C PHE A 176 12.78 19.44 -10.26
N PRO A 177 13.31 20.59 -9.81
CA PRO A 177 12.72 21.91 -10.12
C PRO A 177 12.72 22.22 -11.62
N GLU A 178 13.67 21.71 -12.39
CA GLU A 178 13.76 21.90 -13.85
C GLU A 178 12.92 20.90 -14.67
N ALA A 179 12.29 19.90 -14.02
CA ALA A 179 11.51 18.89 -14.72
C ALA A 179 10.04 19.29 -14.86
N LYS A 180 9.47 19.02 -16.04
CA LYS A 180 8.02 18.96 -16.25
C LYS A 180 7.46 17.75 -15.51
N VAL A 181 6.37 17.91 -14.77
CA VAL A 181 5.70 16.84 -14.03
C VAL A 181 4.23 16.81 -14.42
N THR A 182 3.71 15.65 -14.84
CA THR A 182 2.30 15.50 -15.22
C THR A 182 1.64 14.37 -14.45
N LEU A 183 0.58 14.69 -13.73
CA LEU A 183 -0.30 13.73 -13.08
C LEU A 183 -1.40 13.33 -14.08
N LEU A 184 -1.48 12.05 -14.42
CA LEU A 184 -2.54 11.48 -15.25
C LEU A 184 -3.58 10.79 -14.36
N VAL A 185 -4.81 11.31 -14.40
CA VAL A 185 -5.94 10.83 -13.61
C VAL A 185 -7.00 10.27 -14.57
N LYS A 186 -7.44 9.03 -14.33
CA LYS A 186 -8.48 8.37 -15.15
C LYS A 186 -9.88 8.93 -14.88
N ASP A 187 -10.15 9.34 -13.63
CA ASP A 187 -11.40 9.99 -13.23
C ASP A 187 -11.43 11.44 -13.74
N SER A 188 -12.62 12.06 -13.77
CA SER A 188 -12.82 13.45 -14.22
C SER A 188 -12.32 14.51 -13.24
N SER A 189 -11.88 14.11 -12.04
CA SER A 189 -11.26 14.99 -11.06
C SER A 189 -10.47 14.21 -10.01
N LEU A 190 -9.57 14.91 -9.30
CA LEU A 190 -9.07 14.44 -8.01
C LEU A 190 -10.16 14.67 -6.94
N ARG A 191 -10.38 13.70 -6.06
CA ARG A 191 -11.45 13.73 -5.06
C ARG A 191 -10.90 13.74 -3.62
N PRO A 192 -11.51 14.52 -2.71
CA PRO A 192 -11.13 14.49 -1.30
C PRO A 192 -11.46 13.14 -0.66
N SER A 193 -10.64 12.70 0.28
CA SER A 193 -10.97 11.57 1.16
C SER A 193 -12.03 12.00 2.16
N ASP A 194 -13.16 11.31 2.21
CA ASP A 194 -14.17 11.56 3.25
C ASP A 194 -13.73 10.95 4.57
N ASP A 195 -13.33 11.81 5.52
CA ASP A 195 -13.07 11.46 6.91
C ASP A 195 -14.04 12.15 7.89
N SER A 196 -15.23 12.54 7.40
CA SER A 196 -16.28 13.12 8.23
C SER A 196 -16.75 12.12 9.31
N PRO A 197 -17.08 12.55 10.54
CA PRO A 197 -17.23 11.64 11.68
C PRO A 197 -18.20 10.48 11.46
N PHE A 198 -19.40 10.75 10.94
CA PHE A 198 -20.43 9.72 10.69
C PHE A 198 -20.05 8.73 9.59
N VAL A 199 -19.32 9.17 8.55
CA VAL A 199 -18.85 8.29 7.48
C VAL A 199 -17.67 7.47 7.98
N ASN A 200 -16.78 8.07 8.78
CA ASN A 200 -15.60 7.43 9.34
C ASN A 200 -15.93 6.32 10.37
N GLU A 201 -17.15 6.28 10.92
CA GLU A 201 -17.64 5.16 11.77
C GLU A 201 -17.55 3.80 11.08
N ILE A 202 -17.56 3.71 9.74
CA ILE A 202 -17.37 2.42 9.02
C ILE A 202 -16.05 1.72 9.36
N PHE A 203 -15.09 2.45 9.94
CA PHE A 203 -13.79 1.97 10.38
C PHE A 203 -13.70 1.68 11.88
N ASP A 204 -14.82 1.68 12.59
CA ASP A 204 -14.87 1.28 13.99
C ASP A 204 -15.03 -0.23 14.14
N PRO A 205 -14.44 -0.86 15.18
CA PRO A 205 -14.36 -2.33 15.26
C PRO A 205 -15.71 -3.03 15.36
N ASP A 206 -16.70 -2.37 15.96
CA ASP A 206 -18.06 -2.90 16.11
C ASP A 206 -18.82 -3.00 14.77
N ARG A 207 -18.45 -2.19 13.76
CA ARG A 207 -19.06 -2.23 12.42
C ARG A 207 -18.67 -3.47 11.61
N VAL A 208 -17.65 -4.21 12.02
CA VAL A 208 -17.18 -5.42 11.31
C VAL A 208 -18.22 -6.54 11.36
N THR A 209 -18.89 -6.76 12.51
CA THR A 209 -19.90 -7.83 12.64
C THR A 209 -21.14 -7.57 11.80
N PRO A 210 -21.83 -6.40 11.89
CA PRO A 210 -22.96 -6.10 11.02
C PRO A 210 -22.58 -6.13 9.53
N THR A 211 -21.37 -5.67 9.17
CA THR A 211 -20.91 -5.72 7.77
C THR A 211 -20.73 -7.16 7.29
N TYR A 212 -20.23 -8.07 8.12
CA TYR A 212 -20.05 -9.48 7.79
C TYR A 212 -21.39 -10.22 7.60
N GLU A 213 -22.40 -9.87 8.40
CA GLU A 213 -23.74 -10.49 8.38
C GLU A 213 -24.56 -10.12 7.14
N LEU A 214 -24.21 -9.03 6.44
CA LEU A 214 -24.84 -8.63 5.19
C LEU A 214 -24.64 -9.65 4.04
N GLY A 215 -25.63 -9.71 3.14
CA GLY A 215 -25.55 -10.47 1.90
C GLY A 215 -24.38 -10.02 1.00
N ALA A 216 -23.92 -10.91 0.13
CA ALA A 216 -22.74 -10.63 -0.72
C ALA A 216 -22.93 -9.40 -1.63
N ALA A 217 -24.14 -9.20 -2.16
CA ALA A 217 -24.52 -8.03 -2.96
C ALA A 217 -24.56 -6.75 -2.11
N GLU A 218 -25.14 -6.80 -0.91
CA GLU A 218 -25.22 -5.66 0.01
C GLU A 218 -23.82 -5.23 0.47
N ARG A 219 -22.93 -6.18 0.79
CA ARG A 219 -21.51 -5.91 1.07
C ARG A 219 -20.81 -5.26 -0.12
N ALA A 220 -21.12 -5.67 -1.35
CA ALA A 220 -20.55 -5.05 -2.54
C ALA A 220 -21.04 -3.60 -2.75
N ALA A 221 -22.36 -3.38 -2.65
CA ALA A 221 -22.95 -2.04 -2.74
C ALA A 221 -22.43 -1.11 -1.64
N LYS A 222 -22.33 -1.58 -0.39
CA LYS A 222 -21.75 -0.81 0.73
C LYS A 222 -20.29 -0.43 0.47
N ARG A 223 -19.45 -1.37 0.01
CA ARG A 223 -18.04 -1.06 -0.33
C ARG A 223 -17.90 -0.02 -1.44
N GLU A 224 -18.74 -0.08 -2.47
CA GLU A 224 -18.68 0.90 -3.57
C GLU A 224 -19.16 2.28 -3.11
N LYS A 225 -20.24 2.35 -2.32
CA LYS A 225 -20.71 3.60 -1.69
C LYS A 225 -19.63 4.24 -0.80
N ASP A 226 -19.00 3.45 0.06
CA ASP A 226 -18.06 3.92 1.06
C ASP A 226 -16.62 4.11 0.51
N LYS A 227 -16.39 3.79 -0.77
CA LYS A 227 -15.07 3.76 -1.44
C LYS A 227 -14.27 5.07 -1.32
N GLY A 228 -14.97 6.21 -1.37
CA GLY A 228 -14.40 7.57 -1.27
C GLY A 228 -13.76 7.91 0.08
N THR A 229 -13.83 7.00 1.06
CA THR A 229 -13.13 7.14 2.35
C THR A 229 -11.66 6.72 2.27
N ASN A 230 -11.27 5.89 1.28
CA ASN A 230 -9.95 5.25 1.26
C ASN A 230 -9.34 5.04 -0.15
N TYR A 231 -10.17 4.77 -1.17
CA TYR A 231 -9.69 4.38 -2.50
C TYR A 231 -9.94 5.47 -3.54
N GLY A 232 -8.89 5.82 -4.31
CA GLY A 232 -8.98 6.82 -5.39
C GLY A 232 -9.12 8.27 -4.91
N VAL A 233 -8.78 8.54 -3.64
CA VAL A 233 -8.96 9.83 -2.98
C VAL A 233 -7.69 10.36 -2.34
N VAL A 234 -7.67 11.67 -2.07
CA VAL A 234 -6.53 12.43 -1.55
C VAL A 234 -6.99 13.28 -0.36
N ARG A 235 -6.13 13.49 0.64
CA ARG A 235 -6.41 14.42 1.76
C ARG A 235 -6.65 15.85 1.24
N LEU A 236 -7.70 16.51 1.73
CA LEU A 236 -8.14 17.84 1.26
C LEU A 236 -7.00 18.88 1.25
N GLU A 237 -6.24 19.01 2.34
CA GLU A 237 -5.08 19.91 2.46
C GLU A 237 -4.04 19.71 1.32
N LEU A 238 -3.85 18.47 0.85
CA LEU A 238 -2.93 18.18 -0.25
C LEU A 238 -3.54 18.53 -1.62
N LEU A 239 -4.87 18.44 -1.77
CA LEU A 239 -5.58 18.93 -2.96
C LEU A 239 -5.52 20.46 -3.04
N GLU A 240 -5.80 21.14 -1.94
CA GLU A 240 -5.74 22.61 -1.84
C GLU A 240 -4.32 23.12 -2.14
N ARG A 241 -3.29 22.43 -1.62
CA ARG A 241 -1.90 22.70 -1.97
C ARG A 241 -1.63 22.54 -3.47
N ILE A 242 -2.01 21.41 -4.07
CA ILE A 242 -1.81 21.17 -5.52
C ILE A 242 -2.52 22.24 -6.34
N TYR A 243 -3.76 22.59 -5.97
CA TYR A 243 -4.53 23.62 -6.67
C TYR A 243 -3.89 25.01 -6.56
N ALA A 244 -3.35 25.37 -5.39
CA ALA A 244 -2.61 26.60 -5.21
C ALA A 244 -1.30 26.65 -6.02
N GLU A 245 -0.57 25.51 -6.12
CA GLU A 245 0.63 25.39 -6.97
C GLU A 245 0.28 25.49 -8.47
N LEU A 246 -0.87 24.99 -8.91
CA LEU A 246 -1.37 25.16 -10.29
C LEU A 246 -1.77 26.60 -10.58
N TYR A 247 -2.57 27.23 -9.70
CA TYR A 247 -3.01 28.62 -9.85
C TYR A 247 -1.83 29.61 -9.89
N ALA A 248 -0.78 29.37 -9.11
CA ALA A 248 0.45 30.17 -9.19
C ALA A 248 1.10 30.13 -10.58
N GLN A 249 1.10 28.98 -11.26
CA GLN A 249 1.60 28.88 -12.63
C GLN A 249 0.68 29.59 -13.64
N GLU A 250 -0.64 29.60 -13.43
CA GLU A 250 -1.60 30.32 -14.29
C GLU A 250 -1.35 31.84 -14.26
N VAL A 251 -1.02 32.38 -13.08
CA VAL A 251 -0.66 33.80 -12.91
C VAL A 251 0.63 34.16 -13.66
N ASP A 252 1.62 33.27 -13.67
CA ASP A 252 2.91 33.49 -14.35
C ASP A 252 2.85 33.20 -15.87
N GLU A 253 2.02 32.25 -16.31
CA GLU A 253 1.88 31.83 -17.72
C GLU A 253 0.43 31.33 -18.00
N PRO A 254 -0.40 32.09 -18.74
CA PRO A 254 -1.80 31.70 -19.00
C PRO A 254 -2.01 30.47 -19.89
N CYS A 255 -0.97 29.91 -20.52
CA CYS A 255 -1.06 28.75 -21.43
C CYS A 255 -0.64 27.45 -20.72
N GLU A 256 -1.63 26.64 -20.34
CA GLU A 256 -1.45 25.40 -19.56
C GLU A 256 -0.48 24.40 -20.21
N GLU A 257 -0.40 24.36 -21.55
CA GLU A 257 0.51 23.48 -22.29
C GLU A 257 1.98 23.68 -21.89
N LYS A 258 2.34 24.93 -21.58
CA LYS A 258 3.68 25.35 -21.17
C LYS A 258 3.94 25.16 -19.68
N TRP A 259 2.92 24.93 -18.85
CA TRP A 259 3.11 24.73 -17.41
C TRP A 259 4.08 23.58 -17.14
N ARG A 260 4.92 23.78 -16.13
CA ARG A 260 5.88 22.78 -15.67
C ARG A 260 5.15 21.65 -14.96
N CYS A 261 4.23 21.99 -14.07
CA CYS A 261 3.43 21.03 -13.32
C CYS A 261 2.00 21.04 -13.87
N ARG A 262 1.51 19.89 -14.34
CA ARG A 262 0.15 19.74 -14.91
C ARG A 262 -0.60 18.59 -14.26
N VAL A 263 -1.92 18.71 -14.14
CA VAL A 263 -2.83 17.62 -13.79
C VAL A 263 -3.77 17.43 -14.97
N ARG A 264 -3.88 16.21 -15.48
CA ARG A 264 -4.77 15.86 -16.60
C ARG A 264 -5.76 14.83 -16.14
N ASP A 265 -7.00 15.27 -15.94
CA ASP A 265 -8.14 14.39 -15.71
C ASP A 265 -8.55 13.62 -16.96
N SER A 266 -9.50 12.70 -16.80
CA SER A 266 -10.14 11.96 -17.89
C SER A 266 -9.13 11.33 -18.87
N THR A 267 -7.95 10.91 -18.41
CA THR A 267 -6.84 10.48 -19.26
C THR A 267 -6.36 9.07 -18.91
N THR A 268 -6.36 8.18 -19.90
CA THR A 268 -5.86 6.80 -19.82
C THR A 268 -4.56 6.66 -20.64
N VAL A 269 -3.56 5.94 -20.12
CA VAL A 269 -2.40 5.51 -20.93
C VAL A 269 -2.80 4.25 -21.71
N VAL A 270 -2.66 4.29 -23.04
CA VAL A 270 -3.09 3.22 -23.96
C VAL A 270 -1.95 2.53 -24.71
N GLY A 271 -0.77 3.15 -24.76
CA GLY A 271 0.42 2.61 -25.43
C GLY A 271 1.71 3.03 -24.75
N VAL A 272 2.74 2.18 -24.88
CA VAL A 272 4.04 2.34 -24.20
C VAL A 272 5.15 1.77 -25.08
N GLU A 273 6.19 2.57 -25.32
CA GLU A 273 7.37 2.16 -26.07
C GLU A 273 8.64 2.66 -25.34
N ARG A 274 9.70 1.84 -25.30
CA ARG A 274 11.02 2.30 -24.86
C ARG A 274 11.68 3.07 -26.01
N LEU A 275 12.07 4.32 -25.79
CA LEU A 275 12.83 5.07 -26.78
C LEU A 275 14.19 4.39 -26.98
N GLN A 276 14.51 4.02 -28.23
CA GLN A 276 15.81 3.45 -28.56
C GLN A 276 16.88 4.54 -28.50
N GLY A 277 17.82 4.39 -27.57
CA GLY A 277 18.97 5.25 -27.42
C GLY A 277 20.16 4.46 -26.87
N SER A 278 21.34 5.07 -26.89
CA SER A 278 22.53 4.51 -26.23
C SER A 278 22.24 4.22 -24.74
N SER A 279 22.92 3.25 -24.15
CA SER A 279 22.61 2.62 -22.85
C SER A 279 22.64 3.53 -21.60
N GLN A 280 22.72 4.85 -21.75
CA GLN A 280 22.56 5.84 -20.67
C GLN A 280 21.56 6.97 -20.99
N SER A 281 20.92 6.97 -22.17
CA SER A 281 19.99 8.02 -22.63
C SER A 281 18.53 7.56 -22.73
N GLY A 282 18.16 6.47 -22.05
CA GLY A 282 16.83 5.86 -22.15
C GLY A 282 15.71 6.77 -21.62
N GLY A 283 14.63 6.87 -22.41
CA GLY A 283 13.33 7.43 -22.05
C GLY A 283 12.21 6.53 -22.53
N VAL A 284 10.96 6.97 -22.36
CA VAL A 284 9.74 6.23 -22.70
C VAL A 284 8.85 7.12 -23.54
N ARG A 285 8.23 6.55 -24.56
CA ARG A 285 7.09 7.14 -25.24
C ARG A 285 5.80 6.55 -24.65
N LEU A 286 4.90 7.42 -24.21
CA LEU A 286 3.55 7.07 -23.77
C LEU A 286 2.54 7.56 -24.80
N GLU A 287 1.63 6.70 -25.21
CA GLU A 287 0.38 7.13 -25.87
C GLU A 287 -0.70 7.27 -24.81
N ILE A 288 -1.34 8.44 -24.78
CA ILE A 288 -2.48 8.73 -23.90
C ILE A 288 -3.71 9.05 -24.74
N ALA A 289 -4.88 8.70 -24.21
CA ALA A 289 -6.18 8.97 -24.81
C ALA A 289 -7.16 9.44 -23.74
N LYS A 290 -8.23 10.13 -24.17
CA LYS A 290 -9.34 10.48 -23.27
C LYS A 290 -10.04 9.20 -22.81
N THR A 291 -10.24 9.07 -21.50
CA THR A 291 -10.92 7.93 -20.88
C THR A 291 -12.33 7.75 -21.44
N GLY A 292 -12.68 6.53 -21.83
CA GLY A 292 -13.92 6.21 -22.54
C GLY A 292 -13.92 6.56 -24.03
N LYS A 293 -12.78 7.03 -24.57
CA LYS A 293 -12.55 7.31 -26.00
C LYS A 293 -11.17 6.82 -26.45
N GLU A 294 -10.72 5.66 -25.97
CA GLU A 294 -9.39 5.09 -26.20
C GLU A 294 -9.06 4.77 -27.69
N ASN A 295 -10.09 4.71 -28.54
CA ASN A 295 -9.99 4.53 -30.00
C ASN A 295 -10.02 5.86 -30.80
N ALA A 296 -10.11 7.01 -30.12
CA ALA A 296 -10.08 8.33 -30.75
C ALA A 296 -8.65 8.84 -30.93
N GLU A 297 -8.50 10.16 -31.11
CA GLU A 297 -7.19 10.83 -31.18
C GLU A 297 -6.34 10.54 -29.92
N ARG A 298 -5.06 10.24 -30.16
CA ARG A 298 -4.07 9.93 -29.13
C ARG A 298 -3.00 11.01 -29.11
N GLU A 299 -2.61 11.41 -27.91
CA GLU A 299 -1.46 12.28 -27.70
C GLU A 299 -0.24 11.46 -27.28
N VAL A 300 0.95 11.90 -27.68
CA VAL A 300 2.21 11.23 -27.42
C VAL A 300 3.07 12.06 -26.47
N LEU A 301 3.51 11.46 -25.37
CA LEU A 301 4.42 12.07 -24.40
C LEU A 301 5.76 11.33 -24.38
N GLU A 302 6.88 12.07 -24.45
CA GLU A 302 8.22 11.50 -24.28
C GLU A 302 8.78 11.86 -22.90
N VAL A 303 9.00 10.83 -22.06
CA VAL A 303 9.16 10.97 -20.61
C VAL A 303 10.41 10.23 -20.10
N GLY A 304 11.08 10.80 -19.10
CA GLY A 304 12.23 10.21 -18.44
C GLY A 304 11.86 9.25 -17.31
N LEU A 305 10.67 9.40 -16.72
CA LEU A 305 10.17 8.58 -15.61
C LEU A 305 8.65 8.44 -15.68
N VAL A 306 8.15 7.25 -15.36
CA VAL A 306 6.73 6.95 -15.12
C VAL A 306 6.58 6.32 -13.74
N VAL A 307 5.71 6.90 -12.90
CA VAL A 307 5.41 6.37 -11.57
C VAL A 307 3.97 5.87 -11.50
N PHE A 308 3.77 4.59 -11.23
CA PHE A 308 2.45 4.00 -11.05
C PHE A 308 1.99 4.11 -9.61
N ALA A 309 1.03 4.99 -9.36
CA ALA A 309 0.30 5.11 -8.10
C ALA A 309 -1.07 4.42 -8.21
N THR A 310 -1.07 3.21 -8.80
CA THR A 310 -2.25 2.44 -9.24
C THR A 310 -2.80 1.48 -8.18
N GLY A 311 -2.27 1.51 -6.95
CA GLY A 311 -2.81 0.78 -5.80
C GLY A 311 -2.18 -0.60 -5.58
N TYR A 312 -2.92 -1.49 -4.92
CA TYR A 312 -2.41 -2.79 -4.47
C TYR A 312 -3.44 -3.90 -4.63
N VAL A 313 -2.98 -5.10 -4.99
CA VAL A 313 -3.77 -6.34 -5.03
C VAL A 313 -3.49 -7.14 -3.75
N ARG A 314 -4.51 -7.86 -3.22
CA ARG A 314 -4.47 -8.50 -1.90
C ARG A 314 -4.79 -9.99 -1.95
N ASP A 315 -4.20 -10.67 -2.92
CA ASP A 315 -4.44 -12.06 -3.33
C ASP A 315 -3.28 -13.01 -3.01
N ALA A 316 -2.16 -12.53 -2.46
CA ALA A 316 -0.99 -13.35 -2.13
C ALA A 316 -1.33 -14.59 -1.26
N HIS A 317 -2.36 -14.50 -0.42
CA HIS A 317 -2.88 -15.62 0.36
C HIS A 317 -3.38 -16.78 -0.49
N VAL A 318 -3.92 -16.52 -1.69
CA VAL A 318 -4.39 -17.56 -2.64
C VAL A 318 -3.22 -18.43 -3.09
N ARG A 319 -2.10 -17.81 -3.50
CA ARG A 319 -0.85 -18.51 -3.85
C ARG A 319 -0.31 -19.30 -2.65
N ILE A 320 -0.25 -18.66 -1.49
CA ILE A 320 0.38 -19.23 -0.29
C ILE A 320 -0.41 -20.44 0.22
N LEU A 321 -1.74 -20.41 0.19
CA LEU A 321 -2.59 -21.45 0.76
C LEU A 321 -2.99 -22.56 -0.24
N GLU A 322 -2.40 -22.58 -1.44
CA GLU A 322 -2.74 -23.55 -2.49
C GLU A 322 -2.62 -25.01 -2.01
N GLY A 323 -1.60 -25.32 -1.20
CA GLY A 323 -1.40 -26.64 -0.57
C GLY A 323 -2.46 -27.03 0.47
N THR A 324 -3.40 -26.14 0.80
CA THR A 324 -4.56 -26.40 1.67
C THR A 324 -5.89 -26.41 0.91
N ARG A 325 -5.90 -26.09 -0.39
CA ARG A 325 -7.11 -25.95 -1.21
C ARG A 325 -8.00 -27.19 -1.20
N GLY A 326 -7.40 -28.38 -1.23
CA GLY A 326 -8.13 -29.67 -1.21
C GLY A 326 -8.92 -29.94 0.08
N LEU A 327 -8.75 -29.11 1.11
CA LEU A 327 -9.52 -29.16 2.36
C LEU A 327 -10.79 -28.31 2.32
N LEU A 328 -10.98 -27.45 1.32
CA LEU A 328 -12.20 -26.66 1.17
C LEU A 328 -13.39 -27.60 0.88
N ALA A 329 -14.59 -27.20 1.28
CA ALA A 329 -15.78 -27.94 0.88
C ALA A 329 -15.88 -27.94 -0.65
N ALA A 330 -16.18 -29.10 -1.24
CA ALA A 330 -16.52 -29.17 -2.65
C ALA A 330 -17.71 -28.22 -2.92
N GLU A 331 -17.71 -27.56 -4.08
CA GLU A 331 -18.84 -26.74 -4.54
C GLU A 331 -20.05 -27.64 -4.82
N GLY A 332 -20.76 -28.01 -3.76
CA GLY A 332 -22.04 -28.70 -3.84
C GLY A 332 -23.03 -27.80 -4.59
N GLY A 333 -23.79 -28.37 -5.51
CA GLY A 333 -24.69 -27.67 -6.44
C GLY A 333 -25.93 -27.01 -5.81
N GLY A 334 -25.73 -26.19 -4.77
CA GLY A 334 -26.68 -25.20 -4.29
C GLY A 334 -26.21 -23.81 -4.72
N ALA A 335 -26.85 -23.26 -5.75
CA ALA A 335 -26.46 -21.98 -6.34
C ALA A 335 -26.71 -20.79 -5.39
N ALA A 336 -25.71 -20.45 -4.57
CA ALA A 336 -25.48 -19.06 -4.22
C ALA A 336 -24.80 -18.39 -5.41
N ALA A 337 -25.61 -17.77 -6.29
CA ALA A 337 -25.15 -17.29 -7.59
C ALA A 337 -23.98 -16.30 -7.46
N VAL A 338 -22.78 -16.74 -7.85
CA VAL A 338 -21.66 -15.85 -8.14
C VAL A 338 -21.99 -15.16 -9.45
N ALA A 339 -22.32 -13.86 -9.37
CA ALA A 339 -22.59 -13.07 -10.57
C ALA A 339 -21.35 -13.06 -11.48
N ALA A 340 -21.53 -13.51 -12.72
CA ALA A 340 -20.56 -13.29 -13.79
C ALA A 340 -20.39 -11.77 -14.04
N PRO A 341 -19.23 -11.33 -14.58
CA PRO A 341 -19.11 -9.95 -15.03
C PRO A 341 -20.15 -9.69 -16.13
N VAL A 342 -20.95 -8.65 -15.94
CA VAL A 342 -21.87 -8.15 -16.98
C VAL A 342 -21.00 -7.42 -18.02
N GLU A 343 -21.07 -7.87 -19.28
CA GLU A 343 -20.57 -7.05 -20.39
C GLU A 343 -21.44 -5.81 -20.50
N GLU A 344 -20.79 -4.64 -20.57
CA GLU A 344 -21.43 -3.33 -20.49
C GLU A 344 -22.08 -2.95 -21.83
N THR A 345 -23.23 -3.56 -22.15
CA THR A 345 -24.13 -3.07 -23.21
C THR A 345 -25.12 -2.08 -22.61
N ALA A 346 -24.81 -0.80 -22.69
CA ALA A 346 -25.75 0.26 -22.37
C ALA A 346 -26.82 0.36 -23.47
N GLU A 347 -28.05 -0.04 -23.16
CA GLU A 347 -29.24 0.26 -23.95
C GLU A 347 -30.02 1.37 -23.21
N GLU A 348 -30.25 2.50 -23.89
CA GLU A 348 -30.85 3.69 -23.27
C GLU A 348 -32.32 3.47 -22.92
N ALA A 349 -32.69 3.76 -21.67
CA ALA A 349 -34.07 3.98 -21.26
C ALA A 349 -34.35 5.49 -21.18
N PRO A 350 -35.53 5.97 -21.64
CA PRO A 350 -35.77 7.39 -21.85
C PRO A 350 -35.90 8.18 -20.54
N VAL A 351 -35.37 9.40 -20.55
CA VAL A 351 -35.53 10.39 -19.47
C VAL A 351 -36.93 11.02 -19.58
N GLU A 352 -37.75 10.91 -18.52
CA GLU A 352 -38.91 11.79 -18.35
C GLU A 352 -38.44 13.18 -17.89
N GLU A 353 -38.81 14.22 -18.65
CA GLU A 353 -38.48 15.61 -18.32
C GLU A 353 -39.26 16.10 -17.09
N ALA A 354 -38.56 16.62 -16.09
CA ALA A 354 -39.17 17.44 -15.04
C ALA A 354 -39.45 18.86 -15.60
N PRO A 355 -40.63 19.45 -15.35
CA PRO A 355 -41.04 20.68 -16.02
C PRO A 355 -40.26 21.92 -15.58
N VAL A 356 -40.03 22.81 -16.55
CA VAL A 356 -39.33 24.09 -16.40
C VAL A 356 -40.11 25.04 -15.49
N ALA A 357 -39.43 25.65 -14.52
CA ALA A 357 -39.99 26.73 -13.70
C ALA A 357 -39.88 28.09 -14.42
N GLU A 358 -40.99 28.81 -14.49
CA GLU A 358 -41.16 30.08 -15.22
C GLU A 358 -40.48 31.26 -14.49
N THR A 359 -40.01 32.27 -15.25
CA THR A 359 -39.30 33.44 -14.73
C THR A 359 -40.22 34.65 -14.50
N ALA A 360 -39.99 35.37 -13.38
CA ALA A 360 -40.62 36.65 -13.04
C ALA A 360 -39.67 37.45 -12.11
N PRO A 361 -39.77 38.79 -11.96
CA PRO A 361 -38.72 39.67 -12.47
C PRO A 361 -37.88 40.41 -11.41
N GLU A 362 -36.84 41.09 -11.88
CA GLU A 362 -35.92 41.91 -11.08
C GLU A 362 -36.62 42.96 -10.20
N THR A 363 -36.20 43.03 -8.93
CA THR A 363 -36.30 44.25 -8.12
C THR A 363 -35.01 44.43 -7.32
N THR A 364 -34.37 45.59 -7.47
CA THR A 364 -33.11 45.94 -6.80
C THR A 364 -33.40 46.58 -5.43
N PRO A 365 -32.80 46.10 -4.32
CA PRO A 365 -32.77 46.84 -3.07
C PRO A 365 -31.46 47.60 -2.87
N GLU A 366 -31.57 48.73 -2.18
CA GLU A 366 -30.56 49.76 -1.97
C GLU A 366 -29.56 49.40 -0.85
N VAL A 367 -28.29 49.80 -0.99
CA VAL A 367 -27.24 49.50 -0.01
C VAL A 367 -27.29 50.50 1.15
N VAL A 368 -27.58 50.02 2.36
CA VAL A 368 -27.48 50.79 3.61
C VAL A 368 -26.41 50.17 4.50
N ALA A 369 -25.41 50.97 4.91
CA ALA A 369 -24.34 50.54 5.79
C ALA A 369 -24.76 50.62 7.27
N PRO A 370 -24.40 49.65 8.14
CA PRO A 370 -24.66 49.72 9.58
C PRO A 370 -23.58 50.52 10.33
N GLU A 371 -24.01 51.27 11.35
CA GLU A 371 -23.18 52.03 12.29
C GLU A 371 -22.48 51.13 13.35
N PRO A 372 -21.41 51.62 14.02
CA PRO A 372 -20.62 50.79 14.93
C PRO A 372 -21.31 50.47 16.26
N VAL A 373 -21.12 49.25 16.76
CA VAL A 373 -21.66 48.76 18.04
C VAL A 373 -20.73 49.13 19.21
N GLU A 374 -21.31 49.68 20.28
CA GLU A 374 -20.59 49.98 21.53
C GLU A 374 -20.16 48.72 22.29
N VAL A 375 -18.95 48.74 22.84
CA VAL A 375 -18.43 47.67 23.71
C VAL A 375 -18.92 47.90 25.14
N GLN A 376 -19.87 47.09 25.60
CA GLN A 376 -20.25 47.05 27.02
C GLN A 376 -19.34 46.09 27.80
N THR A 377 -18.57 46.64 28.73
CA THR A 377 -17.72 45.89 29.66
C THR A 377 -18.56 45.31 30.80
N THR A 378 -18.66 43.99 30.91
CA THR A 378 -19.25 43.31 32.07
C THR A 378 -18.18 42.88 33.06
N THR A 379 -18.21 43.46 34.26
CA THR A 379 -17.38 43.09 35.41
C THR A 379 -18.00 41.90 36.15
N GLU A 380 -17.46 40.70 35.98
CA GLU A 380 -17.80 39.58 36.86
C GLU A 380 -17.12 39.72 38.23
N THR A 381 -17.94 39.64 39.29
CA THR A 381 -17.49 39.77 40.67
C THR A 381 -17.16 38.40 41.24
N THR A 382 -15.94 38.22 41.72
CA THR A 382 -15.47 36.97 42.34
C THR A 382 -16.23 36.68 43.64
N VAL A 383 -16.86 35.52 43.75
CA VAL A 383 -17.37 34.98 45.02
C VAL A 383 -16.49 33.80 45.44
N GLU A 384 -15.69 34.05 46.46
CA GLU A 384 -14.79 33.07 47.08
C GLU A 384 -15.59 32.02 47.87
N SER A 385 -15.29 30.74 47.66
CA SER A 385 -15.86 29.64 48.46
C SER A 385 -14.75 28.70 48.93
N THR A 386 -14.61 28.58 50.25
CA THR A 386 -13.54 27.82 50.91
C THR A 386 -13.88 26.31 50.92
N PRO A 387 -12.93 25.40 50.64
CA PRO A 387 -13.21 23.97 50.56
C PRO A 387 -13.28 23.29 51.94
N ALA A 388 -14.10 22.24 52.03
CA ALA A 388 -14.15 21.31 53.16
C ALA A 388 -13.01 20.26 53.09
N PRO A 389 -12.54 19.71 54.23
CA PRO A 389 -11.36 18.83 54.26
C PRO A 389 -11.65 17.40 53.75
N PRO A 390 -10.68 16.73 53.11
CA PRO A 390 -10.84 15.35 52.64
C PRO A 390 -10.71 14.32 53.77
N ALA A 391 -11.45 13.22 53.63
CA ALA A 391 -11.37 12.07 54.53
C ALA A 391 -10.06 11.28 54.36
N SER A 392 -9.57 10.69 55.45
CA SER A 392 -8.29 9.98 55.51
C SER A 392 -8.33 8.61 54.80
N LEU A 393 -7.33 8.35 53.95
CA LEU A 393 -7.04 7.02 53.39
C LEU A 393 -5.82 6.38 54.11
N PRO A 394 -5.76 5.03 54.23
CA PRO A 394 -4.71 4.36 54.98
C PRO A 394 -3.36 4.32 54.24
N ALA A 395 -2.27 4.19 55.01
CA ALA A 395 -0.90 4.23 54.50
C ALA A 395 -0.54 3.01 53.61
N PRO A 396 0.34 3.19 52.60
CA PRO A 396 0.84 2.08 51.80
C PRO A 396 1.82 1.20 52.59
N GLY A 397 1.67 -0.12 52.44
CA GLY A 397 2.56 -1.10 53.06
C GLY A 397 3.95 -1.15 52.42
N THR A 398 4.93 -1.53 53.23
CA THR A 398 6.35 -1.66 52.86
C THR A 398 6.55 -2.63 51.69
N ILE A 399 7.06 -2.13 50.55
CA ILE A 399 7.57 -3.00 49.48
C ILE A 399 9.06 -3.25 49.74
N THR A 400 9.41 -4.52 49.96
CA THR A 400 10.78 -4.97 50.16
C THR A 400 11.62 -4.72 48.91
N SER A 401 12.82 -4.18 49.10
CA SER A 401 13.80 -3.93 48.05
C SER A 401 14.20 -5.20 47.29
N VAL A 402 14.04 -5.20 45.96
CA VAL A 402 14.70 -6.19 45.08
C VAL A 402 15.97 -5.56 44.54
N THR A 403 17.11 -6.21 44.79
CA THR A 403 18.46 -5.73 44.48
C THR A 403 18.68 -5.60 42.97
N ALA A 404 19.02 -4.39 42.52
CA ALA A 404 19.55 -4.19 41.18
C ALA A 404 20.98 -4.74 41.09
N VAL A 405 21.23 -5.64 40.13
CA VAL A 405 22.59 -6.13 39.83
C VAL A 405 23.30 -5.10 38.95
N ALA A 406 24.42 -4.56 39.43
CA ALA A 406 25.25 -3.64 38.68
C ALA A 406 26.05 -4.35 37.58
N PRO A 407 26.29 -3.73 36.41
CA PRO A 407 27.26 -4.22 35.44
C PRO A 407 28.69 -3.98 35.94
N ALA A 408 29.55 -4.99 35.77
CA ALA A 408 30.99 -4.91 36.07
C ALA A 408 31.76 -4.17 34.93
N PRO A 409 32.99 -3.68 35.19
CA PRO A 409 33.53 -2.51 34.49
C PRO A 409 34.31 -2.81 33.20
N GLU A 410 34.51 -1.73 32.43
CA GLU A 410 35.40 -1.67 31.27
C GLU A 410 36.86 -1.93 31.65
N THR A 411 37.58 -2.75 30.88
CA THR A 411 39.03 -2.93 30.98
C THR A 411 39.77 -2.15 29.90
N THR A 412 40.50 -1.12 30.32
CA THR A 412 41.45 -0.38 29.49
C THR A 412 42.83 -1.01 29.58
N THR A 413 43.47 -1.35 28.44
CA THR A 413 44.93 -1.51 28.31
C THR A 413 45.29 -1.27 26.84
N THR A 414 45.66 -0.04 26.48
CA THR A 414 47.04 0.47 26.33
C THR A 414 47.70 0.12 25.00
N THR A 415 47.92 1.17 24.21
CA THR A 415 48.65 1.22 22.93
C THR A 415 50.13 0.84 23.08
N THR A 416 50.66 0.07 22.12
CA THR A 416 52.09 0.08 21.78
C THR A 416 52.25 0.02 20.26
N THR A 417 53.04 0.94 19.72
CA THR A 417 53.33 1.12 18.29
C THR A 417 54.52 0.27 17.85
N THR A 418 54.45 -0.38 16.68
CA THR A 418 55.66 -0.75 15.91
C THR A 418 55.39 -0.64 14.40
N GLU A 419 56.32 -0.02 13.67
CA GLU A 419 56.34 0.12 12.21
C GLU A 419 56.82 -1.15 11.51
N THR A 420 56.56 -1.29 10.19
CA THR A 420 57.41 -1.88 9.12
C THR A 420 56.55 -1.85 7.83
N THR A 421 56.70 -0.91 6.91
CA THR A 421 57.74 -0.77 5.85
C THR A 421 57.55 -1.71 4.64
N THR A 422 57.32 -1.08 3.49
CA THR A 422 57.21 -1.67 2.15
C THR A 422 58.57 -2.07 1.58
N THR A 423 58.66 -3.15 0.79
CA THR A 423 59.74 -3.30 -0.21
C THR A 423 59.29 -4.13 -1.41
N GLU A 424 59.59 -3.65 -2.61
CA GLU A 424 59.48 -4.39 -3.88
C GLU A 424 60.65 -5.39 -4.06
N THR A 425 60.51 -6.38 -4.94
CA THR A 425 61.54 -6.67 -5.97
C THR A 425 60.91 -7.40 -7.17
N THR A 426 61.31 -6.96 -8.37
CA THR A 426 61.01 -7.48 -9.73
C THR A 426 61.65 -8.82 -10.08
N GLU A 427 61.08 -9.54 -11.06
CA GLU A 427 61.89 -10.11 -12.16
C GLU A 427 61.09 -10.26 -13.47
N THR A 428 61.80 -10.46 -14.60
CA THR A 428 61.41 -10.03 -15.96
C THR A 428 61.21 -11.16 -17.00
N THR A 429 60.30 -10.90 -17.96
CA THR A 429 60.24 -11.22 -19.44
C THR A 429 61.20 -12.25 -20.10
N PRO A 430 60.92 -12.84 -21.30
CA PRO A 430 60.16 -12.27 -22.43
C PRO A 430 59.24 -13.20 -23.30
N SER A 431 58.60 -12.58 -24.30
CA SER A 431 57.77 -13.17 -25.38
C SER A 431 58.56 -13.96 -26.45
N PRO A 432 57.88 -14.57 -27.45
CA PRO A 432 57.85 -13.95 -28.78
C PRO A 432 56.55 -14.16 -29.61
N SER A 433 56.56 -13.67 -30.86
CA SER A 433 55.54 -13.82 -31.91
C SER A 433 56.02 -14.78 -33.04
N SER A 434 55.35 -15.04 -34.17
CA SER A 434 54.24 -14.36 -34.89
C SER A 434 53.51 -15.26 -35.92
N SER A 435 52.47 -14.69 -36.55
CA SER A 435 52.12 -14.80 -37.99
C SER A 435 51.58 -16.10 -38.63
N ALA A 436 50.31 -15.97 -39.09
CA ALA A 436 49.82 -16.20 -40.47
C ALA A 436 49.74 -17.62 -41.09
N ALA A 437 48.53 -18.01 -41.54
CA ALA A 437 48.13 -18.06 -42.97
C ALA A 437 46.63 -18.44 -43.13
N ALA A 438 46.05 -18.20 -44.32
CA ALA A 438 44.63 -18.39 -44.65
C ALA A 438 44.36 -19.62 -45.57
N VAL A 439 43.07 -19.94 -45.82
CA VAL A 439 42.45 -20.48 -47.06
C VAL A 439 41.03 -21.00 -46.72
N THR A 440 39.90 -20.33 -47.03
CA THR A 440 39.10 -20.26 -48.29
C THR A 440 37.83 -21.13 -48.22
N ALA A 441 36.68 -20.58 -48.66
CA ALA A 441 35.36 -21.23 -48.68
C ALA A 441 35.15 -22.22 -49.87
N PRO A 442 34.00 -22.92 -49.94
CA PRO A 442 33.08 -22.54 -51.01
C PRO A 442 31.56 -22.57 -50.70
N SER A 443 30.88 -21.79 -51.55
CA SER A 443 29.47 -21.59 -51.90
C SER A 443 28.39 -22.68 -51.69
N ALA A 444 27.15 -22.20 -51.59
CA ALA A 444 25.90 -22.96 -51.53
C ALA A 444 25.36 -23.46 -52.90
N PRO A 445 24.32 -24.31 -52.90
CA PRO A 445 23.35 -24.42 -53.99
C PRO A 445 21.94 -23.89 -53.63
N SER A 446 21.10 -23.76 -54.65
CA SER A 446 19.81 -23.04 -54.64
C SER A 446 18.58 -23.95 -54.55
N ALA A 447 17.55 -23.44 -53.86
CA ALA A 447 16.09 -23.67 -53.97
C ALA A 447 15.52 -24.92 -54.70
N ALA A 448 14.61 -25.59 -53.98
CA ALA A 448 13.32 -26.03 -54.51
C ALA A 448 12.28 -26.03 -53.38
N ALA A 449 11.01 -25.78 -53.70
CA ALA A 449 9.92 -25.75 -52.73
C ALA A 449 9.39 -27.17 -52.43
N ASP A 450 8.88 -27.38 -51.22
CA ASP A 450 7.72 -28.24 -51.06
C ASP A 450 6.79 -27.69 -49.97
N ALA A 451 5.49 -27.85 -50.17
CA ALA A 451 4.48 -27.31 -49.27
C ALA A 451 4.08 -28.38 -48.25
N THR A 452 4.16 -28.08 -46.96
CA THR A 452 3.55 -28.94 -45.93
C THR A 452 2.81 -28.08 -44.93
N THR A 453 1.49 -28.17 -44.99
CA THR A 453 0.55 -27.49 -44.11
C THR A 453 0.78 -27.94 -42.67
N THR A 454 1.24 -27.03 -41.81
CA THR A 454 1.28 -27.26 -40.36
C THR A 454 0.06 -26.57 -39.76
N GLU A 455 -0.90 -27.35 -39.25
CA GLU A 455 -2.05 -26.79 -38.53
C GLU A 455 -1.58 -26.09 -37.25
N GLU A 456 -1.73 -24.77 -37.18
CA GLU A 456 -1.62 -24.05 -35.92
C GLU A 456 -2.81 -24.44 -35.03
N ILE A 457 -2.61 -25.42 -34.15
CA ILE A 457 -3.52 -25.69 -33.04
C ILE A 457 -3.46 -24.50 -32.08
N LYS A 458 -4.29 -23.50 -32.37
CA LYS A 458 -4.47 -22.29 -31.56
C LYS A 458 -5.21 -22.65 -30.28
N THR A 459 -4.48 -23.25 -29.34
CA THR A 459 -4.95 -23.58 -27.97
C THR A 459 -5.27 -22.30 -27.22
N THR A 460 -6.47 -21.78 -27.47
CA THR A 460 -7.01 -20.60 -26.79
C THR A 460 -7.47 -21.04 -25.41
N VAL A 461 -6.54 -21.07 -24.45
CA VAL A 461 -6.89 -21.29 -23.05
C VAL A 461 -7.56 -20.01 -22.54
N SER A 462 -8.88 -19.97 -22.64
CA SER A 462 -9.71 -19.02 -21.91
C SER A 462 -9.58 -19.34 -20.42
N ILE A 463 -8.66 -18.69 -19.71
CA ILE A 463 -8.58 -18.75 -18.25
C ILE A 463 -9.73 -17.90 -17.68
N THR A 464 -10.94 -18.44 -17.76
CA THR A 464 -12.16 -17.88 -17.15
C THR A 464 -12.36 -18.50 -15.76
N SER A 465 -11.29 -18.68 -14.99
CA SER A 465 -11.37 -19.05 -13.58
C SER A 465 -11.20 -17.81 -12.71
N THR A 466 -12.30 -17.30 -12.17
CA THR A 466 -12.32 -16.36 -11.05
C THR A 466 -11.36 -16.88 -9.98
N PRO A 467 -10.39 -16.09 -9.48
CA PRO A 467 -9.43 -16.58 -8.50
C PRO A 467 -10.20 -17.08 -7.26
N PRO A 468 -9.97 -18.32 -6.84
CA PRO A 468 -10.81 -19.00 -5.87
C PRO A 468 -10.60 -18.36 -4.50
N ILE A 469 -11.73 -18.03 -3.89
CA ILE A 469 -11.78 -17.34 -2.62
C ILE A 469 -11.60 -18.39 -1.53
N PHE A 470 -10.65 -18.20 -0.61
CA PHE A 470 -10.66 -18.92 0.65
C PHE A 470 -11.78 -18.33 1.53
N PRO A 471 -12.92 -19.01 1.75
CA PRO A 471 -13.98 -18.48 2.59
C PRO A 471 -13.46 -18.35 4.03
N VAL A 472 -13.87 -17.29 4.72
CA VAL A 472 -13.49 -17.01 6.11
C VAL A 472 -14.72 -16.78 6.97
N GLY A 473 -14.67 -17.27 8.20
CA GLY A 473 -15.61 -16.90 9.25
C GLY A 473 -15.45 -15.44 9.69
N ARG A 474 -16.40 -14.95 10.50
CA ARG A 474 -16.31 -13.63 11.17
C ARG A 474 -15.09 -13.52 12.08
N ASP A 475 -14.59 -14.66 12.55
CA ASP A 475 -13.40 -14.80 13.38
C ASP A 475 -12.11 -14.91 12.54
N TYR A 476 -12.16 -14.57 11.25
CA TYR A 476 -11.08 -14.63 10.26
C TYR A 476 -10.54 -16.04 9.93
N LYS A 477 -11.11 -17.10 10.52
CA LYS A 477 -10.69 -18.47 10.30
C LYS A 477 -11.15 -18.97 8.92
N VAL A 478 -10.25 -19.59 8.16
CA VAL A 478 -10.56 -20.23 6.88
C VAL A 478 -11.56 -21.38 7.09
N GLN A 479 -12.64 -21.38 6.32
CA GLN A 479 -13.71 -22.37 6.38
C GLN A 479 -13.38 -23.59 5.51
N TYR A 480 -12.63 -24.52 6.10
CA TYR A 480 -12.41 -25.85 5.55
C TYR A 480 -13.65 -26.75 5.73
N ALA A 481 -13.72 -27.84 4.97
CA ALA A 481 -14.82 -28.80 5.00
C ALA A 481 -15.00 -29.39 6.42
N PRO A 482 -16.24 -29.68 6.85
CA PRO A 482 -16.50 -30.28 8.16
C PRO A 482 -15.69 -31.57 8.39
N GLY A 483 -14.87 -31.56 9.43
CA GLY A 483 -14.01 -32.70 9.79
C GLY A 483 -12.68 -32.80 9.04
N ALA A 484 -12.37 -31.93 8.08
CA ALA A 484 -11.07 -31.94 7.38
C ALA A 484 -9.89 -31.51 8.29
N VAL A 485 -10.15 -30.64 9.27
CA VAL A 485 -9.15 -30.11 10.22
C VAL A 485 -9.58 -30.47 11.64
N GLU A 486 -8.60 -30.77 12.50
CA GLU A 486 -8.83 -31.04 13.92
C GLU A 486 -9.26 -29.79 14.71
N GLU A 487 -9.91 -30.00 15.85
CA GLU A 487 -10.17 -28.92 16.79
C GLU A 487 -8.85 -28.31 17.29
N GLY A 488 -8.82 -26.99 17.46
CA GLY A 488 -7.63 -26.24 17.85
C GLY A 488 -6.53 -26.13 16.78
N ALA A 489 -6.78 -26.58 15.55
CA ALA A 489 -5.93 -26.32 14.37
C ALA A 489 -6.65 -25.39 13.37
N GLY A 490 -5.90 -24.67 12.53
CA GLY A 490 -6.47 -23.86 11.45
C GLY A 490 -5.55 -22.86 10.77
N VAL A 491 -6.15 -22.12 9.85
CA VAL A 491 -5.53 -20.97 9.14
C VAL A 491 -6.44 -19.76 9.30
N TRP A 492 -5.86 -18.57 9.48
CA TRP A 492 -6.56 -17.29 9.59
C TRP A 492 -6.02 -16.30 8.56
N LEU A 493 -6.89 -15.48 7.98
CA LEU A 493 -6.53 -14.45 7.00
C LEU A 493 -6.66 -13.05 7.59
N GLN A 494 -5.67 -12.19 7.35
CA GLN A 494 -5.64 -10.82 7.89
C GLN A 494 -5.21 -9.82 6.82
N GLY A 495 -6.05 -8.81 6.53
CA GLY A 495 -5.70 -7.72 5.60
C GLY A 495 -5.97 -8.03 4.13
N CYS A 496 -6.84 -9.00 3.85
CA CYS A 496 -7.29 -9.39 2.51
C CYS A 496 -8.80 -9.74 2.45
N ASN A 497 -9.57 -9.43 3.49
CA ASN A 497 -10.94 -9.88 3.70
C ASN A 497 -11.99 -8.78 3.49
N GLU A 498 -11.69 -7.66 2.82
CA GLU A 498 -12.66 -6.55 2.66
C GLU A 498 -14.01 -7.00 2.10
N ARG A 499 -13.99 -8.03 1.23
CA ARG A 499 -15.18 -8.65 0.65
C ARG A 499 -16.17 -9.14 1.70
N THR A 500 -15.71 -9.58 2.87
CA THR A 500 -16.51 -10.08 4.01
C THR A 500 -16.53 -9.10 5.18
N HIS A 501 -15.39 -8.52 5.56
CA HIS A 501 -15.24 -7.74 6.80
C HIS A 501 -15.30 -6.20 6.60
N GLY A 502 -15.48 -5.73 5.37
CA GLY A 502 -15.56 -4.29 5.04
C GLY A 502 -14.21 -3.62 4.80
N LEU A 503 -14.24 -2.34 4.38
CA LEU A 503 -13.05 -1.57 3.98
C LEU A 503 -12.01 -1.42 5.11
N SER A 504 -12.45 -1.52 6.38
CA SER A 504 -11.58 -1.49 7.55
C SER A 504 -10.57 -2.66 7.62
N ASP A 505 -10.82 -3.78 6.92
CA ASP A 505 -9.92 -4.93 6.96
C ASP A 505 -8.52 -4.61 6.41
N THR A 506 -8.33 -3.66 5.49
CA THR A 506 -6.97 -3.36 5.01
C THR A 506 -6.23 -2.29 5.82
N LEU A 507 -6.89 -1.73 6.84
CA LEU A 507 -6.44 -0.55 7.54
C LEU A 507 -5.85 -0.85 8.92
N LEU A 508 -4.92 0.03 9.33
CA LEU A 508 -4.36 0.04 10.68
C LEU A 508 -5.43 0.35 11.75
N SER A 509 -6.55 0.98 11.37
CA SER A 509 -7.61 1.47 12.26
C SER A 509 -8.18 0.42 13.22
N ILE A 510 -8.29 -0.83 12.76
CA ILE A 510 -8.83 -1.94 13.56
C ILE A 510 -7.77 -2.97 13.93
N LEU A 511 -6.48 -2.74 13.61
CA LEU A 511 -5.42 -3.74 13.72
C LEU A 511 -5.27 -4.28 15.15
N ALA A 512 -5.32 -3.40 16.15
CA ALA A 512 -5.28 -3.78 17.57
C ALA A 512 -6.46 -4.69 17.98
N HIS A 513 -7.67 -4.36 17.53
CA HIS A 513 -8.89 -5.12 17.85
C HIS A 513 -8.89 -6.48 17.14
N ARG A 514 -8.56 -6.48 15.84
CA ARG A 514 -8.52 -7.68 15.00
C ARG A 514 -7.45 -8.67 15.43
N GLY A 515 -6.28 -8.18 15.83
CA GLY A 515 -5.26 -9.02 16.46
C GLY A 515 -5.78 -9.72 17.71
N GLY A 516 -6.58 -9.01 18.52
CA GLY A 516 -7.32 -9.58 19.65
C GLY A 516 -8.33 -10.65 19.23
N GLU A 517 -9.17 -10.39 18.22
CA GLU A 517 -10.16 -11.35 17.71
C GLU A 517 -9.52 -12.62 17.13
N VAL A 518 -8.42 -12.50 16.38
CA VAL A 518 -7.66 -13.65 15.86
C VAL A 518 -7.03 -14.45 16.99
N VAL A 519 -6.41 -13.79 17.99
CA VAL A 519 -5.88 -14.48 19.19
C VAL A 519 -6.99 -15.18 19.97
N GLN A 520 -8.17 -14.57 20.09
CA GLN A 520 -9.34 -15.16 20.76
C GLN A 520 -9.91 -16.35 19.97
N SER A 521 -9.89 -16.33 18.63
CA SER A 521 -10.30 -17.47 17.79
C SER A 521 -9.31 -18.65 17.87
N ILE A 522 -8.01 -18.36 18.04
CA ILE A 522 -6.97 -19.40 18.14
C ILE A 522 -6.89 -20.01 19.55
N PHE A 523 -7.01 -19.20 20.60
CA PHE A 523 -6.69 -19.59 22.00
C PHE A 523 -7.82 -19.37 23.01
N GLY A 524 -8.92 -18.73 22.62
CA GLY A 524 -10.08 -18.53 23.49
C GLY A 524 -10.83 -19.84 23.79
N PRO A 525 -11.65 -19.87 24.85
CA PRO A 525 -12.43 -21.06 25.18
C PRO A 525 -13.42 -21.41 24.06
N SER A 526 -13.45 -22.69 23.67
CA SER A 526 -14.42 -23.27 22.73
C SER A 526 -15.87 -23.19 23.27
N GLY A 527 -16.48 -22.00 23.34
CA GLY A 527 -17.88 -21.86 23.76
C GLY A 527 -18.40 -20.49 24.19
N SER A 528 -17.59 -19.45 24.39
CA SER A 528 -18.11 -18.11 24.73
C SER A 528 -18.30 -17.24 23.48
N LYS A 529 -19.50 -17.32 22.90
CA LYS A 529 -20.05 -16.31 21.97
C LYS A 529 -21.00 -15.39 22.74
#